data_AF-A0A183IBB4-F1
#
_entry.id   AF-A0A183IBB4-F1
#
_cell.length_a   1.000
_cell.length_b   1.000
_cell.length_c   1.000
_cell.angle_alpha   90.00
_cell.angle_beta   90.00
_cell.angle_gamma   90.00
#
_symmetry.space_group_name_H-M   'P 1'
#
loop_
_entity.id
_entity.type
_entity.pdbx_description
1 polymer ?
#
loop_
_entity_poly.entity_id
_entity_poly.type
_entity_poly.pdbx_seq_one_letter_code
_entity_poly.pdbx_strand_id
1 'polypeptide(L)'
;MADLLPFSPLFVTWKLGREKKLRGCIGTFNNTNLHQGLREYAITSACKDSRFEPINPDEFSRLHCSVSLLMNFEVAENYLDWEARSYL
;
A
#
# COMPACT_ATOMS: atom_id res chain seq x y z
N MET A 1 13.66 -12.49 4.52
CA MET A 1 13.83 -11.20 3.77
C MET A 1 12.83 -10.15 4.24
N ALA A 2 11.55 -10.49 4.48
CA ALA A 2 10.63 -9.59 5.21
C ALA A 2 10.99 -9.43 6.70
N ASP A 3 11.74 -10.36 7.28
CA ASP A 3 12.10 -10.37 8.72
C ASP A 3 13.25 -9.41 9.10
N LEU A 4 13.82 -8.65 8.15
CA LEU A 4 14.96 -7.74 8.43
C LEU A 4 14.56 -6.27 8.57
N LEU A 5 13.31 -5.89 8.26
CA LEU A 5 12.79 -4.53 8.50
C LEU A 5 11.56 -4.62 9.40
N PRO A 6 11.74 -4.65 10.74
CA PRO A 6 10.63 -4.74 11.68
C PRO A 6 9.68 -3.54 11.59
N PHE A 7 10.18 -2.42 11.06
CA PHE A 7 9.40 -1.20 10.86
C PHE A 7 9.62 -0.64 9.46
N SER A 8 8.53 -0.32 8.77
CA SER A 8 8.56 0.40 7.50
C SER A 8 7.26 1.19 7.34
N PRO A 9 7.27 2.42 6.80
CA PRO A 9 6.08 2.98 6.20
C PRO A 9 5.61 2.09 5.06
N LEU A 10 4.30 1.97 4.90
CA LEU A 10 3.71 1.02 3.95
C LEU A 10 2.36 1.47 3.45
N PHE A 11 2.00 0.97 2.27
CA PHE A 11 0.65 1.05 1.71
C PHE A 11 0.17 -0.33 1.32
N VAL A 12 -1.09 -0.64 1.63
CA VAL A 12 -1.78 -1.83 1.13
C VAL A 12 -2.77 -1.40 0.06
N THR A 13 -2.71 -2.05 -1.09
CA THR A 13 -3.54 -1.77 -2.25
C THR A 13 -4.33 -3.02 -2.66
N TRP A 14 -5.64 -2.86 -2.79
CA TRP A 14 -6.53 -3.82 -3.41
C TRP A 14 -6.81 -3.43 -4.86
N LYS A 15 -6.78 -4.42 -5.75
CA LYS A 15 -7.11 -4.27 -7.17
C LYS A 15 -8.10 -5.36 -7.59
N LEU A 16 -8.99 -5.06 -8.52
CA LEU A 16 -10.05 -5.96 -8.96
C LEU A 16 -9.90 -6.38 -10.43
N GLY A 17 -10.05 -7.69 -10.66
CA GLY A 17 -10.15 -8.27 -11.99
C GLY A 17 -8.84 -8.27 -12.78
N ARG A 18 -8.91 -8.72 -14.04
CA ARG A 18 -7.74 -8.90 -14.92
C ARG A 18 -7.01 -7.60 -15.22
N GLU A 19 -7.76 -6.51 -15.36
CA GLU A 19 -7.21 -5.16 -15.59
C GLU A 19 -6.60 -4.54 -14.32
N LYS A 20 -6.71 -5.21 -13.16
CA LYS A 20 -6.20 -4.77 -11.87
C LYS A 20 -6.64 -3.33 -11.53
N LYS A 21 -7.93 -3.03 -11.73
CA LYS A 21 -8.50 -1.71 -11.39
C LYS A 21 -8.37 -1.45 -9.90
N LEU A 22 -7.96 -0.24 -9.51
CA LEU A 22 -7.85 0.14 -8.11
C LEU A 22 -9.19 -0.07 -7.39
N ARG A 23 -9.16 -0.76 -6.26
CA ARG A 23 -10.33 -1.10 -5.44
C ARG A 23 -10.22 -0.64 -3.98
N GLY A 24 -9.05 -0.17 -3.59
CA GLY A 24 -8.77 0.47 -2.31
C GLY A 24 -7.27 0.63 -2.12
N CYS A 25 -6.81 1.72 -1.51
CA CYS A 25 -5.41 1.94 -1.18
C CYS A 25 -5.27 2.90 -0.01
N ILE A 26 -4.78 2.39 1.12
CA ILE A 26 -4.52 3.17 2.33
C ILE A 26 -3.19 2.69 2.94
N GLY A 27 -2.46 3.61 3.53
CA GLY A 27 -1.16 3.38 4.14
C GLY A 27 -0.70 4.56 4.95
N THR A 28 0.59 4.59 5.23
CA THR A 28 1.23 5.62 6.04
C THR A 28 2.67 5.87 5.59
N PHE A 29 3.10 7.12 5.76
CA PHE A 29 4.51 7.53 5.64
C PHE A 29 5.24 7.43 6.99
N ASN A 30 4.53 7.18 8.08
CA ASN A 30 5.16 6.96 9.38
C ASN A 30 5.71 5.54 9.49
N ASN A 31 6.82 5.41 10.19
CA ASN A 31 7.41 4.11 10.45
C ASN A 31 6.48 3.28 11.35
N THR A 32 6.02 2.12 10.87
CA THR A 32 5.08 1.27 11.61
C THR A 32 5.60 -0.16 11.68
N ASN A 33 5.27 -0.88 12.74
CA ASN A 33 5.60 -2.29 12.84
C ASN A 33 4.95 -3.03 11.66
N LEU A 34 5.74 -3.79 10.90
CA LEU A 34 5.29 -4.33 9.62
C LEU A 34 4.08 -5.26 9.79
N HIS A 35 4.08 -6.15 10.77
CA HIS A 35 2.96 -7.09 10.99
C HIS A 35 1.68 -6.37 11.41
N GLN A 36 1.80 -5.42 12.34
CA GLN A 36 0.65 -4.63 12.78
C GLN A 36 0.10 -3.76 11.64
N GLY A 37 0.99 -3.03 10.95
CA GLY A 37 0.64 -2.17 9.84
C GLY A 37 0.00 -2.93 8.69
N LEU A 38 0.52 -4.10 8.30
CA LEU A 38 -0.09 -4.92 7.26
C LEU A 38 -1.51 -5.34 7.63
N ARG A 39 -1.73 -5.81 8.87
CA ARG A 39 -3.06 -6.20 9.33
C ARG A 39 -4.03 -5.02 9.30
N GLU A 40 -3.61 -3.89 9.85
CA GLU A 40 -4.46 -2.70 9.97
C GLU A 40 -4.78 -2.07 8.60
N TYR A 41 -3.77 -1.89 7.77
CA TYR A 41 -3.92 -1.24 6.46
C TYR A 41 -4.54 -2.16 5.41
N ALA A 42 -4.44 -3.49 5.52
CA ALA A 42 -5.19 -4.41 4.67
C ALA A 42 -6.71 -4.27 4.88
N ILE A 43 -7.17 -4.19 6.13
CA ILE A 43 -8.59 -4.02 6.45
C ILE A 43 -9.05 -2.59 6.13
N THR A 44 -8.24 -1.60 6.49
CA THR A 44 -8.59 -0.19 6.27
C THR A 44 -8.69 0.12 4.77
N SER A 45 -7.76 -0.35 3.95
CA SER A 45 -7.83 -0.18 2.49
C SER A 45 -8.98 -0.95 1.84
N ALA A 46 -9.42 -2.07 2.43
CA ALA A 46 -10.56 -2.85 1.93
C ALA A 46 -11.93 -2.24 2.30
N CYS A 47 -12.05 -1.68 3.50
CA CYS A 47 -13.35 -1.36 4.10
C CYS A 47 -13.56 0.12 4.44
N LYS A 48 -12.51 0.94 4.44
CA LYS A 48 -12.54 2.33 4.94
C LYS A 48 -11.93 3.33 3.98
N ASP A 49 -11.57 2.93 2.76
CA ASP A 49 -11.19 3.86 1.71
C ASP A 49 -12.44 4.55 1.18
N SER A 50 -12.70 5.79 1.61
CA SER A 50 -13.94 6.53 1.33
C SER A 50 -14.22 6.80 -0.15
N ARG A 51 -13.25 6.54 -1.04
CA ARG A 51 -13.44 6.63 -2.49
C ARG A 51 -14.23 5.45 -3.05
N PHE A 52 -14.38 4.38 -2.27
CA PHE A 52 -15.03 3.14 -2.69
C PHE A 52 -15.97 2.61 -1.60
N GLU A 53 -17.00 1.87 -2.00
CA GLU A 53 -17.76 1.06 -1.06
C GLU A 53 -16.88 -0.05 -0.45
N PRO A 54 -17.14 -0.50 0.78
CA PRO A 54 -16.43 -1.66 1.35
C PRO A 54 -16.43 -2.85 0.40
N ILE A 55 -15.30 -3.58 0.32
CA ILE A 55 -15.17 -4.75 -0.55
C ILE A 55 -16.21 -5.80 -0.19
N ASN A 56 -16.96 -6.26 -1.19
CA ASN A 56 -17.97 -7.31 -1.04
C ASN A 56 -17.33 -8.72 -1.16
N PRO A 57 -17.77 -9.72 -0.37
CA PRO A 57 -17.33 -11.11 -0.51
C PRO A 57 -17.35 -11.68 -1.95
N ASP A 58 -18.31 -11.29 -2.77
CA ASP A 58 -18.44 -11.75 -4.17
C ASP A 58 -17.29 -11.25 -5.08
N GLU A 59 -16.50 -10.30 -4.60
CA GLU A 59 -15.31 -9.79 -5.27
C GLU A 59 -14.05 -10.62 -4.98
N PHE A 60 -14.02 -11.41 -3.89
CA PHE A 60 -12.80 -11.99 -3.33
C PHE A 60 -12.00 -12.84 -4.32
N SER A 61 -12.67 -13.65 -5.15
CA SER A 61 -12.02 -14.49 -6.16
C SER A 61 -11.30 -13.71 -7.26
N ARG A 62 -11.58 -12.40 -7.39
CA ARG A 62 -11.01 -11.50 -8.40
C ARG A 62 -10.10 -10.44 -7.80
N LEU A 63 -9.88 -10.44 -6.48
CA LEU A 63 -9.04 -9.46 -5.82
C LEU A 63 -7.55 -9.80 -5.96
N HIS A 64 -6.77 -8.75 -6.13
CA HIS A 64 -5.32 -8.78 -6.06
C HIS A 64 -4.88 -7.84 -4.94
N CYS A 65 -4.09 -8.35 -4.00
CA CYS A 65 -3.45 -7.55 -2.97
C CYS A 65 -2.03 -7.18 -3.41
N SER A 66 -1.59 -5.96 -3.10
CA SER A 66 -0.22 -5.51 -3.28
C SER A 66 0.19 -4.70 -2.07
N VAL A 67 1.45 -4.85 -1.65
CA VAL A 67 2.05 -4.12 -0.55
C VAL A 67 3.21 -3.31 -1.11
N SER A 68 3.21 -2.01 -0.84
CA SER A 68 4.32 -1.12 -1.14
C SER A 68 5.01 -0.76 0.18
N LEU A 69 6.28 -1.13 0.32
CA LEU A 69 7.12 -0.70 1.44
C LEU A 69 7.92 0.52 0.98
N LEU A 70 7.89 1.58 1.79
CA LEU A 70 8.60 2.81 1.48
C LEU A 70 9.89 2.84 2.29
N MET A 71 11.01 3.07 1.62
CA MET A 71 12.34 3.08 2.22
C MET A 71 13.10 4.31 1.74
N ASN A 72 14.14 4.69 2.47
CA ASN A 72 15.12 5.70 2.06
C ASN A 72 14.47 7.06 1.72
N PHE A 73 13.70 7.62 2.65
CA PHE A 73 13.17 8.97 2.50
C PHE A 73 14.32 9.98 2.48
N GLU A 74 14.29 10.90 1.53
CA GLU A 74 15.26 11.98 1.40
C GLU A 74 14.55 13.34 1.35
N VAL A 75 15.28 14.39 1.73
CA VAL A 75 14.80 15.76 1.60
C VAL A 75 15.17 16.24 0.20
N ALA A 76 14.18 16.67 -0.57
CA ALA A 76 14.42 17.27 -1.87
C ALA A 76 14.97 18.71 -1.71
N GLU A 77 15.96 19.08 -2.52
CA GLU A 77 16.54 20.43 -2.52
C GLU A 77 15.58 21.47 -3.13
N ASN A 78 14.85 21.09 -4.19
CA ASN A 78 13.89 21.94 -4.88
C ASN A 78 12.87 21.11 -5.67
N TYR A 79 11.87 21.75 -6.28
CA TYR A 79 10.78 21.06 -6.99
C TYR A 79 11.21 20.30 -8.27
N LEU A 80 12.42 20.53 -8.78
CA LEU A 80 13.00 19.82 -9.92
C LEU A 80 13.95 18.68 -9.50
N ASP A 81 14.20 18.52 -8.20
CA ASP A 81 15.04 17.47 -7.63
C ASP A 81 14.28 16.14 -7.51
N TRP A 82 13.81 15.64 -8.66
CA TRP A 82 13.17 14.33 -8.77
C TRP A 82 13.89 13.49 -9.81
N GLU A 83 14.04 12.21 -9.52
CA GLU A 83 14.60 11.24 -10.47
C GLU A 83 13.62 10.07 -10.64
N ALA A 84 13.24 9.78 -11.88
CA ALA A 84 12.40 8.62 -12.18
C ALA A 84 13.23 7.33 -12.05
N ARG A 85 13.24 6.74 -10.87
CA ARG A 85 13.87 5.44 -10.60
C ARG A 85 12.84 4.33 -10.45
N SER A 86 13.09 3.20 -11.09
CA SER A 86 12.35 1.95 -10.88
C SER A 86 13.27 0.96 -10.17
N TYR A 87 13.00 0.70 -8.89
CA TYR A 87 13.60 -0.42 -8.16
C TYR A 87 12.71 -1.64 -8.41
N LEU A 88 13.25 -2.66 -9.09
CA LEU A 88 12.60 -3.95 -9.35
C LEU A 88 12.43 -4.76 -8.06
#